data_AF-A0A954BMF3-F1
#
_entry.id   AF-A0A954BMF3-F1
#
_cell.length_a   1.000
_cell.length_b   1.000
_cell.length_c   1.000
_cell.angle_alpha   90.00
_cell.angle_beta   90.00
_cell.angle_gamma   90.00
#
_symmetry.space_group_name_H-M   'P 1'
#
loop_
_entity.id
_entity.type
_entity.pdbx_description
1 polymer ?
#
loop_
_entity_poly.entity_id
_entity_poly.type
_entity_poly.pdbx_seq_one_letter_code
_entity_poly.pdbx_strand_id
1 'polypeptide(L)'
;MPKTHLATRIGVTLVFALIYTAFLAETGMLVEEFGPSGLAQRLAALESQNFIFFPVAGLLALVAFWRPAVLLVDAMARGRLKYGRITLVASLVACGAAAWLIAGAFEASGARAFYEIAPKALMDDAGTPSTQGRPTRAPLTDILARMKILSGIDKGLGQYKAQCDGEWLQYSTAADEEMLCFPAGERLPVRECCAAKAAFRQHLNALAAKAPSRTAEVHRYVLPVKVFFLLLLLGLGILLVQYRKGLERVYGAGLSGVSFGLALGGAIMLIWPLMNAAYLETMSLLTGSGSASAYTVVAPLVALGFGAWTLLLVFFHLRSYPSQIEYAAKIGGFIAAAVGVFRYDEITNYLARTLGVGGGPVPIIVFTVGVGALILSILVGFDPTDIKLGDGDDEKAETAGGD
;
A
#
# COMPACT_ATOMS: atom_id res chain seq x y z
N MET A 1 -25.62 19.81 -0.79
CA MET A 1 -25.16 18.73 0.13
C MET A 1 -26.33 18.18 0.94
N PRO A 2 -26.45 16.85 1.17
CA PRO A 2 -27.43 16.30 2.11
C PRO A 2 -27.23 16.92 3.49
N LYS A 3 -28.33 17.19 4.22
CA LYS A 3 -28.34 17.87 5.54
C LYS A 3 -27.67 17.00 6.62
N THR A 4 -26.35 16.87 6.58
CA THR A 4 -25.52 16.22 7.61
C THR A 4 -25.11 17.21 8.68
N HIS A 5 -25.01 16.76 9.93
CA HIS A 5 -24.67 17.65 11.03
C HIS A 5 -23.24 18.17 10.89
N LEU A 6 -23.02 19.43 11.29
CA LEU A 6 -21.68 20.05 11.24
C LEU A 6 -20.69 19.29 12.14
N ALA A 7 -21.11 18.89 13.34
CA ALA A 7 -20.26 18.14 14.26
C ALA A 7 -19.79 16.79 13.67
N THR A 8 -20.63 16.09 12.90
CA THR A 8 -20.24 14.84 12.24
C THR A 8 -19.18 15.09 11.18
N ARG A 9 -19.38 16.13 10.35
CA ARG A 9 -18.40 16.53 9.32
C ARG A 9 -17.05 16.84 9.96
N ILE A 10 -17.04 17.67 11.00
CA ILE A 10 -15.82 18.03 11.74
C ILE A 10 -15.18 16.77 12.34
N GLY A 11 -15.96 15.91 13.01
CA GLY A 11 -15.43 14.70 13.65
C GLY A 11 -14.76 13.74 12.66
N VAL A 12 -15.40 13.44 11.53
CA VAL A 12 -14.81 12.59 10.48
C VAL A 12 -13.57 13.25 9.88
N THR A 13 -13.61 14.55 9.58
CA THR A 13 -12.45 15.28 9.07
C THR A 13 -11.27 15.24 10.03
N LEU A 14 -11.50 15.44 11.33
CA LEU A 14 -10.43 15.39 12.33
C LEU A 14 -9.79 13.99 12.39
N VAL A 15 -10.59 12.92 12.39
CA VAL A 15 -10.06 11.55 12.38
C VAL A 15 -9.24 11.29 11.11
N PHE A 16 -9.76 11.68 9.94
CA PHE A 16 -9.06 11.49 8.66
C PHE A 16 -7.78 12.31 8.59
N ALA A 17 -7.79 13.55 9.09
CA ALA A 17 -6.62 14.41 9.18
C ALA A 17 -5.55 13.80 10.10
N LEU A 18 -5.92 13.32 11.29
CA LEU A 18 -4.98 12.68 12.22
C LEU A 18 -4.33 11.43 11.61
N ILE A 19 -5.11 10.58 10.94
CA ILE A 19 -4.59 9.42 10.20
C ILE A 19 -3.59 9.89 9.14
N TYR A 20 -3.96 10.89 8.34
CA TYR A 20 -3.10 11.37 7.27
C TYR A 20 -1.81 12.03 7.77
N THR A 21 -1.89 12.81 8.84
CA THR A 21 -0.72 13.40 9.50
C THR A 21 0.24 12.32 9.99
N ALA A 22 -0.26 11.18 10.48
CA ALA A 22 0.59 10.06 10.86
C ALA A 22 1.40 9.51 9.66
N PHE A 23 0.76 9.39 8.49
CA PHE A 23 1.44 8.94 7.26
C PHE A 23 2.52 9.93 6.82
N LEU A 24 2.21 11.23 6.87
CA LEU A 24 3.17 12.29 6.53
C LEU A 24 4.32 12.37 7.54
N ALA A 25 4.05 12.19 8.83
CA ALA A 25 5.07 12.23 9.88
C ALA A 25 6.11 11.11 9.69
N GLU A 26 5.66 9.90 9.36
CA GLU A 26 6.56 8.77 9.11
C GLU A 26 7.42 8.98 7.86
N THR A 27 6.82 9.36 6.73
CA THR A 27 7.60 9.65 5.50
C THR A 27 8.48 10.88 5.66
N GLY A 28 8.03 11.90 6.40
CA GLY A 28 8.82 13.08 6.73
C GLY A 28 10.05 12.72 7.56
N MET A 29 9.88 11.86 8.58
CA MET A 29 11.00 11.38 9.40
C MET A 29 12.03 10.61 8.56
N LEU A 30 11.59 9.76 7.63
CA LEU A 30 12.48 9.06 6.70
C LEU A 30 13.32 10.06 5.88
N VAL A 31 12.71 11.11 5.34
CA VAL A 31 13.40 12.12 4.53
C VAL A 31 14.35 12.96 5.38
N GLU A 32 13.95 13.36 6.59
CA GLU A 32 14.79 14.11 7.53
C GLU A 32 16.03 13.30 7.92
N GLU A 33 15.85 12.03 8.29
CA GLU A 33 16.91 11.20 8.83
C GLU A 33 17.85 10.64 7.74
N PHE A 34 17.30 10.14 6.64
CA PHE A 34 18.07 9.49 5.57
C PHE A 34 18.36 10.39 4.36
N GLY A 35 17.82 11.62 4.35
CA GLY A 35 18.06 12.61 3.30
C GLY A 35 19.53 13.00 3.17
N PRO A 36 20.22 13.39 4.26
CA PRO A 36 21.62 13.80 4.22
C PRO A 36 22.58 12.72 3.69
N SER A 37 22.26 11.43 3.86
CA SER A 37 23.06 10.31 3.34
C SER A 37 22.72 9.92 1.89
N GLY A 38 21.70 10.56 1.29
CA GLY A 38 21.20 10.19 -0.04
C GLY A 38 20.44 8.85 -0.07
N LEU A 39 20.12 8.26 1.09
CA LEU A 39 19.44 6.97 1.18
C LEU A 39 17.91 7.09 1.21
N ALA A 40 17.35 8.23 1.59
CA ALA A 40 15.91 8.42 1.77
C ALA A 40 15.10 7.94 0.56
N GLN A 41 15.46 8.37 -0.65
CA GLN A 41 14.75 7.95 -1.85
C GLN A 41 14.84 6.44 -2.10
N ARG A 42 16.02 5.84 -1.89
CA ARG A 42 16.22 4.40 -2.12
C ARG A 42 15.37 3.57 -1.16
N LEU A 43 15.32 3.99 0.11
CA LEU A 43 14.53 3.33 1.14
C LEU A 43 13.02 3.56 0.92
N ALA A 44 12.60 4.77 0.58
CA ALA A 44 11.21 5.06 0.26
C ALA A 44 10.71 4.23 -0.94
N ALA A 45 11.57 4.01 -1.94
CA ALA A 45 11.25 3.19 -3.10
C ALA A 45 11.26 1.68 -2.75
N LEU A 46 12.25 1.21 -1.99
CA LEU A 46 12.31 -0.17 -1.51
C LEU A 46 11.08 -0.56 -0.68
N GLU A 47 10.64 0.35 0.19
CA GLU A 47 9.54 0.18 1.14
C GLU A 47 8.34 1.04 0.73
N SER A 48 8.03 1.05 -0.56
CA SER A 48 7.05 1.96 -1.15
C SER A 48 5.63 1.70 -0.67
N GLN A 49 5.30 0.48 -0.27
CA GLN A 49 4.04 0.14 0.39
C GLN A 49 3.86 0.88 1.73
N ASN A 50 4.95 1.33 2.35
CA ASN A 50 4.94 2.08 3.61
C ASN A 50 5.08 3.59 3.41
N PHE A 51 6.06 4.03 2.60
CA PHE A 51 6.45 5.44 2.55
C PHE A 51 5.92 6.19 1.34
N ILE A 52 5.44 5.49 0.31
CA ILE A 52 4.86 6.10 -0.89
C ILE A 52 3.35 5.86 -0.92
N PHE A 53 2.89 4.63 -0.75
CA PHE A 53 1.46 4.28 -0.86
C PHE A 53 0.59 5.06 0.12
N PHE A 54 0.88 5.02 1.43
CA PHE A 54 -0.01 5.62 2.44
C PHE A 54 -0.14 7.14 2.28
N PRO A 55 0.96 7.88 2.06
CA PRO A 55 0.84 9.31 1.78
C PRO A 55 0.12 9.64 0.46
N VAL A 56 0.26 8.81 -0.60
CA VAL A 56 -0.37 9.06 -1.92
C VAL A 56 -1.79 8.51 -1.98
N ALA A 57 -1.89 7.18 -2.08
CA ALA A 57 -3.11 6.45 -2.29
C ALA A 57 -3.99 6.48 -1.03
N GLY A 58 -3.37 6.52 0.15
CA GLY A 58 -4.10 6.71 1.40
C GLY A 58 -4.84 8.04 1.44
N LEU A 59 -4.25 9.14 0.96
CA LEU A 59 -4.93 10.43 0.85
C LEU A 59 -6.12 10.38 -0.11
N LEU A 60 -5.89 9.84 -1.31
CA LEU A 60 -6.95 9.69 -2.32
C LEU A 60 -8.10 8.83 -1.79
N ALA A 61 -7.80 7.76 -1.06
CA ALA A 61 -8.80 6.95 -0.40
C ALA A 61 -9.52 7.70 0.72
N LEU A 62 -8.83 8.47 1.57
CA LEU A 62 -9.48 9.31 2.58
C LEU A 62 -10.43 10.34 1.94
N VAL A 63 -10.02 10.99 0.84
CA VAL A 63 -10.87 11.92 0.10
C VAL A 63 -12.10 11.20 -0.49
N ALA A 64 -11.89 10.08 -1.16
CA ALA A 64 -12.95 9.26 -1.75
C ALA A 64 -13.97 8.75 -0.71
N PHE A 65 -13.49 8.39 0.48
CA PHE A 65 -14.31 7.83 1.55
C PHE A 65 -14.86 8.87 2.52
N TRP A 66 -14.45 10.13 2.43
CA TRP A 66 -14.89 11.18 3.36
C TRP A 66 -16.41 11.35 3.37
N ARG A 67 -17.01 11.58 2.20
CA ARG A 67 -18.45 11.78 2.08
C ARG A 67 -19.26 10.56 2.53
N PRO A 68 -18.97 9.32 2.11
CA PRO A 68 -19.70 8.15 2.61
C PRO A 68 -19.49 7.93 4.11
N ALA A 69 -18.30 8.19 4.66
CA ALA A 69 -18.06 8.13 6.10
C ALA A 69 -18.93 9.14 6.87
N VAL A 70 -19.00 10.40 6.42
CA VAL A 70 -19.86 11.42 7.04
C VAL A 70 -21.33 11.00 7.04
N LEU A 71 -21.85 10.47 5.92
CA LEU A 71 -23.24 10.01 5.82
C LEU A 71 -23.52 8.85 6.79
N LEU A 72 -22.61 7.88 6.85
CA LEU A 72 -22.74 6.70 7.69
C LEU A 72 -22.70 7.07 9.17
N VAL A 73 -21.69 7.85 9.58
CA VAL A 73 -21.50 8.28 10.97
C VAL A 73 -22.65 9.18 11.41
N ASP A 74 -23.14 10.11 10.56
CA ASP A 74 -24.28 10.97 10.89
C ASP A 74 -25.54 10.13 11.14
N ALA A 75 -25.84 9.17 10.25
CA ALA A 75 -27.00 8.31 10.39
C ALA A 75 -26.91 7.40 11.63
N MET A 76 -25.74 6.82 11.89
CA MET A 76 -25.51 5.92 13.03
C MET A 76 -25.53 6.67 14.36
N ALA A 77 -24.75 7.75 14.48
CA ALA A 77 -24.61 8.51 15.72
C ALA A 77 -25.94 9.18 16.12
N ARG A 78 -26.77 9.58 15.15
CA ARG A 78 -28.08 10.17 15.42
C ARG A 78 -29.20 9.14 15.60
N GLY A 79 -28.89 7.84 15.55
CA GLY A 79 -29.88 6.78 15.75
C GLY A 79 -30.90 6.65 14.62
N ARG A 80 -30.59 7.15 13.42
CA ARG A 80 -31.45 7.02 12.24
C ARG A 80 -31.39 5.62 11.61
N LEU A 81 -30.44 4.79 12.05
CA LEU A 81 -30.28 3.40 11.68
C LEU A 81 -30.49 2.50 12.90
N LYS A 82 -31.11 1.33 12.70
CA LYS A 82 -31.34 0.35 13.75
C LYS A 82 -30.00 -0.08 14.36
N TYR A 83 -29.88 0.04 15.68
CA TYR A 83 -28.65 -0.20 16.44
C TYR A 83 -27.44 0.67 16.04
N GLY A 84 -27.63 1.75 15.29
CA GLY A 84 -26.54 2.50 14.65
C GLY A 84 -25.43 2.95 15.61
N ARG A 85 -25.77 3.49 16.79
CA ARG A 85 -24.77 3.91 17.79
C ARG A 85 -23.93 2.74 18.31
N ILE A 86 -24.58 1.62 18.61
CA ILE A 86 -23.91 0.42 19.13
C ILE A 86 -22.99 -0.14 18.05
N THR A 87 -23.49 -0.27 16.81
CA THR A 87 -22.69 -0.73 15.67
C THR A 87 -21.48 0.18 15.45
N LEU A 88 -21.65 1.50 15.46
CA LEU A 88 -20.55 2.46 15.28
C LEU A 88 -19.46 2.28 16.34
N VAL A 89 -19.84 2.25 17.61
CA VAL A 89 -18.87 2.08 18.72
C VAL A 89 -18.21 0.70 18.64
N ALA A 90 -18.98 -0.37 18.44
CA ALA A 90 -18.46 -1.72 18.33
C ALA A 90 -17.49 -1.86 17.15
N SER A 91 -17.81 -1.29 15.98
CA SER A 91 -16.93 -1.31 14.81
C SER A 91 -15.64 -0.54 15.05
N LEU A 92 -15.69 0.64 15.69
CA LEU A 92 -14.48 1.41 16.01
C LEU A 92 -13.59 0.67 17.02
N VAL A 93 -14.18 0.09 18.07
CA VAL A 93 -13.45 -0.71 19.06
C VAL A 93 -12.84 -1.95 18.42
N ALA A 94 -13.60 -2.66 17.57
CA ALA A 94 -13.11 -3.83 16.85
C ALA A 94 -11.95 -3.48 15.91
N CYS A 95 -12.07 -2.38 15.14
CA CYS A 95 -10.99 -1.92 14.27
C CYS A 95 -9.74 -1.51 15.08
N GLY A 96 -9.91 -0.80 16.20
CA GLY A 96 -8.79 -0.39 17.06
C GLY A 96 -8.08 -1.59 17.69
N ALA A 97 -8.84 -2.55 18.22
CA ALA A 97 -8.29 -3.77 18.82
C ALA A 97 -7.57 -4.64 17.77
N ALA A 98 -8.20 -4.86 16.61
CA ALA A 98 -7.59 -5.62 15.52
C ALA A 98 -6.33 -4.92 14.99
N ALA A 99 -6.35 -3.60 14.84
CA ALA A 99 -5.18 -2.83 14.41
C ALA A 99 -4.01 -2.99 15.36
N TRP A 100 -4.26 -2.92 16.67
CA TRP A 100 -3.23 -3.11 17.67
C TRP A 100 -2.66 -4.54 17.67
N LEU A 101 -3.51 -5.56 17.58
CA LEU A 101 -3.07 -6.96 17.54
C LEU A 101 -2.23 -7.26 16.28
N ILE A 102 -2.68 -6.81 15.12
CA ILE A 102 -1.98 -7.01 13.84
C ILE A 102 -0.64 -6.24 13.84
N ALA A 103 -0.63 -4.98 14.28
CA ALA A 103 0.60 -4.20 14.40
C ALA A 103 1.60 -4.87 15.36
N GLY A 104 1.14 -5.36 16.52
CA GLY A 104 1.97 -6.10 17.46
C GLY A 104 2.57 -7.38 16.86
N ALA A 105 1.80 -8.11 16.05
CA ALA A 105 2.30 -9.29 15.36
C ALA A 105 3.39 -8.95 14.32
N PHE A 106 3.27 -7.81 13.63
CA PHE A 106 4.30 -7.32 12.71
C PHE A 106 5.56 -6.85 13.45
N GLU A 107 5.43 -6.11 14.56
CA GLU A 107 6.57 -5.70 15.38
C GLU A 107 7.34 -6.87 15.98
N ALA A 108 6.62 -7.92 16.37
CA ALA A 108 7.21 -9.16 16.90
C ALA A 108 7.88 -10.02 15.81
N SER A 109 7.70 -9.69 14.53
CA SER A 109 8.30 -10.45 13.45
C SER A 109 9.83 -10.28 13.44
N GLY A 110 10.55 -11.39 13.26
CA GLY A 110 12.01 -11.40 13.29
C GLY A 110 12.67 -10.97 11.98
N ALA A 111 12.03 -10.15 11.14
CA ALA A 111 12.58 -9.66 9.88
C ALA A 111 12.60 -8.13 9.91
N ARG A 112 13.77 -7.55 10.15
CA ARG A 112 13.95 -6.09 10.20
C ARG A 112 14.25 -5.52 8.82
N ALA A 113 13.70 -4.34 8.55
CA ALA A 113 13.92 -3.59 7.32
C ALA A 113 15.13 -2.65 7.42
N PHE A 114 15.65 -2.20 6.27
CA PHE A 114 16.79 -1.27 6.24
C PHE A 114 16.49 0.09 6.87
N TYR A 115 15.26 0.59 6.72
CA TYR A 115 14.89 1.87 7.32
C TYR A 115 14.86 1.81 8.86
N GLU A 116 14.86 0.61 9.46
CA GLU A 116 14.91 0.45 10.92
C GLU A 116 16.32 0.65 11.48
N ILE A 117 17.34 0.74 10.63
CA ILE A 117 18.75 0.89 11.00
C ILE A 117 19.18 2.34 10.76
N ALA A 118 19.86 2.94 11.74
CA ALA A 118 20.33 4.31 11.64
C ALA A 118 21.21 4.53 10.38
N PRO A 119 21.08 5.65 9.66
CA PRO A 119 21.81 5.89 8.40
C PRO A 119 23.32 5.74 8.54
N LYS A 120 23.89 6.22 9.65
CA LYS A 120 25.33 6.09 9.94
C LYS A 120 25.77 4.63 10.02
N ALA A 121 25.02 3.78 10.71
CA ALA A 121 25.33 2.36 10.83
C ALA A 121 25.22 1.62 9.48
N LEU A 122 24.32 2.06 8.59
CA LEU A 122 24.26 1.55 7.22
C LEU A 122 25.49 1.94 6.38
N MET A 123 25.97 3.17 6.54
CA MET A 123 27.14 3.68 5.80
C MET A 123 28.47 3.11 6.33
N ASP A 124 28.56 2.88 7.64
CA ASP A 124 29.75 2.33 8.29
C ASP A 124 29.89 0.80 8.07
N ASP A 125 28.88 0.15 7.48
CA ASP A 125 28.88 -1.28 7.22
C ASP A 125 29.76 -1.64 6.00
N ALA A 126 30.94 -2.22 6.28
CA ALA A 126 31.93 -2.59 5.26
C ALA A 126 31.75 -4.02 4.69
N GLY A 127 30.67 -4.72 5.02
CA GLY A 127 30.53 -6.14 4.71
C GLY A 127 31.41 -7.05 5.58
N THR A 128 31.51 -8.33 5.21
CA THR A 128 32.46 -9.29 5.79
C THR A 128 33.11 -10.13 4.68
N PRO A 129 34.45 -10.21 4.63
CA PRO A 129 35.15 -11.02 3.65
C PRO A 129 34.92 -12.52 3.90
N SER A 130 35.09 -13.33 2.85
CA SER A 130 35.04 -14.79 2.98
C SER A 130 36.15 -15.26 3.91
N THR A 131 35.75 -15.86 5.04
CA THR A 131 36.65 -16.48 6.01
C THR A 131 36.08 -17.85 6.33
N GLN A 132 36.94 -18.86 6.52
CA GLN A 132 36.52 -20.25 6.73
C GLN A 132 35.40 -20.33 7.78
N GLY A 133 34.20 -20.74 7.35
CA GLY A 133 33.02 -20.91 8.21
C GLY A 133 32.06 -19.72 8.32
N ARG A 134 32.31 -18.57 7.68
CA ARG A 134 31.34 -17.46 7.60
C ARG A 134 31.03 -17.09 6.15
N PRO A 135 29.74 -17.00 5.76
CA PRO A 135 29.37 -16.58 4.41
C PRO A 135 29.83 -15.14 4.15
N THR A 136 30.33 -14.90 2.94
CA THR A 136 30.66 -13.54 2.47
C THR A 136 29.45 -12.64 2.58
N ARG A 137 29.66 -11.38 2.93
CA ARG A 137 28.62 -10.37 2.97
C ARG A 137 29.11 -9.09 2.33
N ALA A 138 28.38 -8.58 1.36
CA ALA A 138 28.63 -7.28 0.78
C ALA A 138 28.20 -6.15 1.74
N PRO A 139 28.78 -4.94 1.59
CA PRO A 139 28.29 -3.73 2.25
C PRO A 139 26.80 -3.50 2.01
N LEU A 140 26.06 -3.06 3.04
CA LEU A 140 24.61 -2.84 2.92
C LEU A 140 24.24 -1.82 1.82
N THR A 141 25.03 -0.77 1.68
CA THR A 141 24.83 0.29 0.66
C THR A 141 25.06 -0.23 -0.75
N ASP A 142 26.04 -1.12 -0.95
CA ASP A 142 26.32 -1.77 -2.23
C ASP A 142 25.21 -2.74 -2.63
N ILE A 143 24.64 -3.46 -1.66
CA ILE A 143 23.47 -4.33 -1.89
C ILE A 143 22.31 -3.49 -2.41
N LEU A 144 21.97 -2.39 -1.74
CA LEU A 144 20.89 -1.49 -2.16
C LEU A 144 21.16 -0.88 -3.55
N ALA A 145 22.39 -0.47 -3.83
CA ALA A 145 22.78 0.05 -5.14
C ALA A 145 22.63 -1.01 -6.24
N ARG A 146 23.09 -2.23 -5.99
CA ARG A 146 23.01 -3.35 -6.92
C ARG A 146 21.58 -3.77 -7.22
N MET A 147 20.72 -3.82 -6.20
CA MET A 147 19.29 -4.10 -6.39
C MET A 147 18.63 -3.05 -7.28
N LYS A 148 18.91 -1.76 -7.03
CA LYS A 148 18.41 -0.68 -7.87
C LYS A 148 18.85 -0.84 -9.33
N ILE A 149 20.13 -1.09 -9.57
CA ILE A 149 20.67 -1.27 -10.93
C ILE A 149 20.03 -2.47 -11.63
N LEU A 150 20.01 -3.63 -10.98
CA LEU A 150 19.52 -4.88 -11.58
C LEU A 150 18.00 -4.92 -11.74
N SER A 151 17.26 -4.18 -10.93
CA SER A 151 15.80 -4.04 -11.07
C SER A 151 15.38 -3.32 -12.36
N GLY A 152 16.27 -2.53 -12.96
CA GLY A 152 16.01 -1.79 -14.19
C GLY A 152 16.15 -2.60 -15.48
N ILE A 153 16.68 -3.83 -15.41
CA ILE A 153 16.94 -4.72 -16.55
C ILE A 153 15.64 -5.43 -16.96
N ASP A 154 15.49 -5.80 -18.25
CA ASP A 154 14.23 -6.28 -18.85
C ASP A 154 13.57 -7.50 -18.20
N LYS A 155 14.32 -8.33 -17.45
CA LYS A 155 13.78 -9.48 -16.69
C LYS A 155 13.54 -9.18 -15.20
N GLY A 156 13.84 -7.97 -14.74
CA GLY A 156 13.69 -7.56 -13.36
C GLY A 156 14.52 -8.39 -12.38
N LEU A 157 14.07 -8.42 -11.13
CA LEU A 157 14.76 -9.11 -10.04
C LEU A 157 14.36 -10.58 -9.88
N GLY A 158 13.20 -10.99 -10.43
CA GLY A 158 12.66 -12.34 -10.26
C GLY A 158 13.61 -13.46 -10.70
N GLN A 159 14.46 -13.23 -11.70
CA GLN A 159 15.45 -14.19 -12.19
C GLN A 159 16.55 -14.56 -11.16
N TYR A 160 16.70 -13.79 -10.08
CA TYR A 160 17.69 -14.02 -9.03
C TYR A 160 17.06 -14.65 -7.77
N LYS A 161 15.82 -15.12 -7.86
CA LYS A 161 15.12 -15.75 -6.74
C LYS A 161 15.67 -17.15 -6.49
N ALA A 162 16.17 -17.34 -5.27
CA ALA A 162 16.71 -18.61 -4.80
C ALA A 162 15.65 -19.34 -3.97
N GLN A 163 15.40 -20.63 -4.25
CA GLN A 163 14.52 -21.45 -3.43
C GLN A 163 15.28 -21.96 -2.20
N CYS A 164 14.98 -21.37 -1.04
CA CYS A 164 15.65 -21.70 0.23
C CYS A 164 14.82 -22.63 1.12
N ASP A 165 14.02 -23.49 0.51
CA ASP A 165 13.30 -24.55 1.23
C ASP A 165 14.26 -25.68 1.60
N GLY A 166 14.20 -26.16 2.85
CA GLY A 166 15.17 -27.11 3.38
C GLY A 166 15.13 -28.46 2.67
N GLU A 167 13.93 -29.00 2.40
CA GLU A 167 13.77 -30.26 1.69
C GLU A 167 14.19 -30.11 0.23
N TRP A 168 13.78 -29.02 -0.43
CA TRP A 168 14.20 -28.75 -1.80
C TRP A 168 15.72 -28.63 -1.93
N LEU A 169 16.38 -27.91 -1.03
CA LEU A 169 17.84 -27.80 -1.00
C LEU A 169 18.52 -29.16 -0.79
N GLN A 170 17.90 -30.09 -0.06
CA GLN A 170 18.49 -31.39 0.20
C GLN A 170 18.45 -32.30 -1.04
N TYR A 171 17.38 -32.24 -1.83
CA TYR A 171 17.14 -33.21 -2.92
C TYR A 171 17.30 -32.66 -4.33
N SER A 172 17.31 -31.34 -4.51
CA SER A 172 17.41 -30.71 -5.83
C SER A 172 18.86 -30.63 -6.32
N THR A 173 19.12 -31.12 -7.53
CA THR A 173 20.41 -30.90 -8.21
C THR A 173 20.63 -29.43 -8.60
N ALA A 174 19.54 -28.66 -8.74
CA ALA A 174 19.63 -27.21 -8.97
C ALA A 174 20.10 -26.44 -7.72
N ALA A 175 20.24 -27.09 -6.56
CA ALA A 175 20.77 -26.46 -5.35
C ALA A 175 22.27 -26.10 -5.46
N ASP A 176 22.98 -26.74 -6.39
CA ASP A 176 24.41 -26.53 -6.63
C ASP A 176 24.67 -25.60 -7.83
N GLU A 177 23.62 -25.12 -8.50
CA GLU A 177 23.76 -24.16 -9.60
C GLU A 177 24.19 -22.78 -9.09
N GLU A 178 25.12 -22.14 -9.80
CA GLU A 178 25.62 -20.83 -9.44
C GLU A 178 24.68 -19.70 -9.87
N MET A 179 24.21 -18.95 -8.88
CA MET A 179 23.39 -17.77 -9.09
C MET A 179 23.95 -16.56 -8.36
N LEU A 180 23.62 -15.35 -8.84
CA LEU A 180 23.99 -14.13 -8.13
C LEU A 180 23.30 -14.10 -6.76
N CYS A 181 24.09 -14.03 -5.70
CA CYS A 181 23.59 -13.89 -4.35
C CYS A 181 23.70 -12.44 -3.89
N PHE A 182 22.57 -11.73 -3.77
CA PHE A 182 22.57 -10.31 -3.39
C PHE A 182 23.30 -10.03 -2.07
N PRO A 183 23.06 -10.77 -0.97
CA PRO A 183 23.74 -10.52 0.29
C PRO A 183 25.26 -10.70 0.24
N ALA A 184 25.76 -11.61 -0.59
CA ALA A 184 27.19 -11.88 -0.73
C ALA A 184 27.86 -10.95 -1.77
N GLY A 185 27.10 -10.47 -2.76
CA GLY A 185 27.61 -9.62 -3.85
C GLY A 185 28.29 -10.39 -4.98
N GLU A 186 28.38 -11.72 -4.86
CA GLU A 186 29.04 -12.64 -5.80
C GLU A 186 28.10 -13.78 -6.24
N ARG A 187 28.55 -14.58 -7.21
CA ARG A 187 27.83 -15.79 -7.63
C ARG A 187 28.20 -16.93 -6.70
N LEU A 188 27.19 -17.59 -6.15
CA LEU A 188 27.34 -18.72 -5.23
C LEU A 188 26.37 -19.84 -5.62
N PRO A 189 26.67 -21.10 -5.26
CA PRO A 189 25.69 -22.16 -5.26
C PRO A 189 24.44 -21.75 -4.47
N VAL A 190 23.25 -22.15 -4.92
CA VAL A 190 21.97 -21.80 -4.26
C VAL A 190 21.99 -22.12 -2.76
N ARG A 191 22.56 -23.27 -2.38
CA ARG A 191 22.72 -23.69 -0.98
C ARG A 191 23.50 -22.69 -0.14
N GLU A 192 24.67 -22.27 -0.63
CA GLU A 192 25.51 -21.29 0.04
C GLU A 192 24.85 -19.91 0.07
N CYS A 193 24.16 -19.53 -1.01
CA CYS A 193 23.41 -18.29 -1.04
C CYS A 193 22.28 -18.28 0.01
N CYS A 194 21.57 -19.38 0.21
CA CYS A 194 20.54 -19.48 1.24
C CYS A 194 21.11 -19.35 2.66
N ALA A 195 22.30 -19.91 2.92
CA ALA A 195 23.03 -19.69 4.17
C ALA A 195 23.44 -18.21 4.34
N ALA A 196 23.94 -17.58 3.28
CA ALA A 196 24.28 -16.15 3.28
C ALA A 196 23.05 -15.26 3.54
N LYS A 197 21.89 -15.57 2.95
CA LYS A 197 20.62 -14.87 3.20
C LYS A 197 20.16 -14.98 4.65
N ALA A 198 20.28 -16.15 5.26
CA ALA A 198 19.95 -16.35 6.68
C ALA A 198 20.88 -15.54 7.60
N ALA A 199 22.19 -15.60 7.35
CA ALA A 199 23.18 -14.82 8.08
C ALA A 199 22.97 -13.31 7.90
N PHE A 200 22.61 -12.88 6.69
CA PHE A 200 22.29 -11.50 6.37
C PHE A 200 21.10 -10.98 7.17
N ARG A 201 20.02 -11.78 7.26
CA ARG A 201 18.86 -11.44 8.10
C ARG A 201 19.24 -11.27 9.56
N GLN A 202 20.05 -12.16 10.11
CA GLN A 202 20.53 -12.07 11.49
C GLN A 202 21.35 -10.80 11.71
N HIS A 203 22.22 -10.45 10.75
CA HIS A 203 23.00 -9.22 10.78
C HIS A 203 22.11 -7.97 10.78
N LEU A 204 21.12 -7.89 9.88
CA LEU A 204 20.16 -6.78 9.85
C LEU A 204 19.43 -6.63 11.18
N ASN A 205 18.95 -7.74 11.75
CA ASN A 205 18.26 -7.73 13.04
C ASN A 205 19.17 -7.23 14.18
N ALA A 206 20.42 -7.70 14.22
CA ALA A 206 21.39 -7.28 15.22
C ALA A 206 21.75 -5.80 15.08
N LEU A 207 21.91 -5.32 13.84
CA LEU A 207 22.24 -3.93 13.56
C LEU A 207 21.07 -3.00 13.90
N ALA A 208 19.83 -3.38 13.59
CA ALA A 208 18.63 -2.64 13.96
C ALA A 208 18.46 -2.54 15.48
N ALA A 209 18.80 -3.61 16.22
CA ALA A 209 18.76 -3.60 17.68
C ALA A 209 19.87 -2.73 18.30
N LYS A 210 21.07 -2.72 17.69
CA LYS A 210 22.23 -1.96 18.19
C LYS A 210 22.18 -0.48 17.85
N ALA A 211 21.68 -0.14 16.66
CA ALA A 211 21.64 1.21 16.13
C ALA A 211 20.27 1.47 15.47
N PRO A 212 19.18 1.55 16.27
CA PRO A 212 17.86 1.81 15.74
C PRO A 212 17.77 3.21 15.14
N SER A 213 17.01 3.36 14.06
CA SER A 213 16.70 4.66 13.46
C SER A 213 15.55 5.36 14.19
N ARG A 214 15.48 6.69 14.09
CA ARG A 214 14.33 7.49 14.56
C ARG A 214 13.08 7.17 13.75
N THR A 215 13.25 6.88 12.46
CA THR A 215 12.18 6.43 11.56
C THR A 215 11.53 5.14 12.06
N ALA A 216 12.32 4.19 12.60
CA ALA A 216 11.80 2.96 13.21
C ALA A 216 10.87 3.25 14.39
N GLU A 217 11.26 4.20 15.25
CA GLU A 217 10.48 4.60 16.42
C GLU A 217 9.15 5.23 16.00
N VAL A 218 9.16 6.14 15.01
CA VAL A 218 7.93 6.73 14.47
C VAL A 218 7.07 5.65 13.80
N HIS A 219 7.67 4.77 13.00
CA HIS A 219 6.96 3.67 12.34
C HIS A 219 6.21 2.80 13.36
N ARG A 220 6.82 2.52 14.52
CA ARG A 220 6.19 1.76 15.60
C ARG A 220 4.83 2.34 16.04
N TYR A 221 4.75 3.66 16.18
CA TYR A 221 3.51 4.34 16.54
C TYR A 221 2.53 4.51 15.37
N VAL A 222 3.05 4.65 14.15
CA VAL A 222 2.23 4.87 12.95
C VAL A 222 1.68 3.56 12.36
N LEU A 223 2.35 2.44 12.56
CA LEU A 223 1.92 1.12 12.08
C LEU A 223 0.50 0.75 12.53
N PRO A 224 0.11 0.84 13.82
CA PRO A 224 -1.29 0.59 14.20
C PRO A 224 -2.26 1.58 13.56
N VAL A 225 -1.86 2.83 13.30
CA VAL A 225 -2.68 3.81 12.59
C VAL A 225 -2.90 3.41 11.13
N LYS A 226 -1.85 2.92 10.44
CA LYS A 226 -1.94 2.37 9.07
C LYS A 226 -2.89 1.18 9.01
N VAL A 227 -2.74 0.22 9.93
CA VAL A 227 -3.63 -0.95 9.98
C VAL A 227 -5.05 -0.52 10.32
N PHE A 228 -5.23 0.40 11.27
CA PHE A 228 -6.54 0.96 11.60
C PHE A 228 -7.19 1.62 10.39
N PHE A 229 -6.45 2.40 9.61
CA PHE A 229 -6.93 2.99 8.38
C PHE A 229 -7.41 1.95 7.36
N LEU A 230 -6.63 0.89 7.13
CA LEU A 230 -7.00 -0.20 6.23
C LEU A 230 -8.31 -0.88 6.70
N LEU A 231 -8.42 -1.18 7.99
CA LEU A 231 -9.61 -1.78 8.60
C LEU A 231 -10.81 -0.83 8.60
N LEU A 232 -10.59 0.47 8.79
CA LEU A 232 -11.62 1.50 8.78
C LEU A 232 -12.25 1.58 7.39
N LEU A 233 -11.46 1.62 6.32
CA LEU A 233 -11.97 1.63 4.96
C LEU A 233 -12.73 0.34 4.63
N LEU A 234 -12.18 -0.82 5.01
CA LEU A 234 -12.86 -2.11 4.91
C LEU A 234 -14.23 -2.08 5.59
N GLY A 235 -14.26 -1.67 6.86
CA GLY A 235 -15.47 -1.56 7.67
C GLY A 235 -16.48 -0.56 7.10
N LEU A 236 -16.03 0.59 6.62
CA LEU A 236 -16.89 1.57 5.95
C LEU A 236 -17.58 0.95 4.74
N GLY A 237 -16.86 0.23 3.88
CA GLY A 237 -17.46 -0.44 2.73
C GLY A 237 -18.51 -1.48 3.11
N ILE A 238 -18.21 -2.34 4.11
CA ILE A 238 -19.15 -3.35 4.62
C ILE A 238 -20.42 -2.67 5.16
N LEU A 239 -20.25 -1.63 5.98
CA LEU A 239 -21.38 -0.92 6.60
C LEU A 239 -22.21 -0.16 5.55
N LEU A 240 -21.59 0.42 4.51
CA LEU A 240 -22.31 1.06 3.41
C LEU A 240 -23.19 0.06 2.66
N VAL A 241 -22.66 -1.13 2.37
CA VAL A 241 -23.44 -2.20 1.71
C VAL A 241 -24.58 -2.65 2.61
N GLN A 242 -24.30 -2.92 3.88
CA GLN A 242 -25.29 -3.41 4.85
C GLN A 242 -26.42 -2.40 5.11
N TYR A 243 -26.07 -1.13 5.29
CA TYR A 243 -27.03 -0.08 5.66
C TYR A 243 -27.55 0.74 4.47
N ARG A 244 -27.23 0.34 3.23
CA ARG A 244 -27.62 1.03 2.00
C ARG A 244 -29.08 1.50 2.00
N LYS A 245 -30.04 0.57 2.16
CA LYS A 245 -31.48 0.89 2.16
C LYS A 245 -31.86 1.87 3.27
N GLY A 246 -31.19 1.79 4.42
CA GLY A 246 -31.40 2.73 5.52
C GLY A 246 -30.90 4.12 5.17
N LEU A 247 -29.72 4.22 4.56
CA LEU A 247 -29.16 5.49 4.09
C LEU A 247 -29.98 6.11 2.96
N GLU A 248 -30.49 5.30 2.02
CA GLU A 248 -31.39 5.76 0.94
C GLU A 248 -32.69 6.35 1.52
N ARG A 249 -33.27 5.75 2.57
CA ARG A 249 -34.45 6.33 3.23
C ARG A 249 -34.17 7.65 3.92
N VAL A 250 -32.95 7.83 4.46
CA VAL A 250 -32.58 9.03 5.24
C VAL A 250 -32.13 10.18 4.34
N TYR A 251 -31.37 9.90 3.28
CA TYR A 251 -30.72 10.92 2.44
C TYR A 251 -31.19 10.91 0.98
N GLY A 252 -32.10 10.01 0.59
CA GLY A 252 -32.70 9.96 -0.74
C GLY A 252 -31.69 9.69 -1.86
N ALA A 253 -31.95 10.28 -3.03
CA ALA A 253 -31.14 10.13 -4.24
C ALA A 253 -29.70 10.68 -4.12
N GLY A 254 -29.36 11.41 -3.05
CA GLY A 254 -28.01 11.93 -2.82
C GLY A 254 -26.93 10.85 -2.61
N LEU A 255 -27.33 9.57 -2.52
CA LEU A 255 -26.44 8.42 -2.40
C LEU A 255 -25.80 8.00 -3.74
N SER A 256 -26.47 8.23 -4.88
CA SER A 256 -25.97 7.78 -6.19
C SER A 256 -24.69 8.50 -6.59
N GLY A 257 -24.60 9.82 -6.33
CA GLY A 257 -23.41 10.63 -6.57
C GLY A 257 -22.21 10.32 -5.66
N VAL A 258 -22.36 9.44 -4.66
CA VAL A 258 -21.25 9.03 -3.77
C VAL A 258 -20.58 7.74 -4.25
N SER A 259 -21.27 6.96 -5.07
CA SER A 259 -20.88 5.58 -5.39
C SER A 259 -19.67 5.45 -6.31
N PHE A 260 -19.46 6.40 -7.23
CA PHE A 260 -18.32 6.37 -8.16
C PHE A 260 -16.98 6.64 -7.43
N GLY A 261 -16.91 7.70 -6.63
CA GLY A 261 -15.71 8.03 -5.86
C GLY A 261 -15.31 6.89 -4.90
N LEU A 262 -16.31 6.22 -4.30
CA LEU A 262 -16.12 5.05 -3.45
C LEU A 262 -15.50 3.86 -4.22
N ALA A 263 -15.99 3.55 -5.41
CA ALA A 263 -15.46 2.45 -6.24
C ALA A 263 -14.03 2.76 -6.71
N LEU A 264 -13.77 4.01 -7.13
CA LEU A 264 -12.43 4.45 -7.53
C LEU A 264 -11.45 4.40 -6.36
N GLY A 265 -11.84 4.92 -5.20
CA GLY A 265 -11.03 4.84 -3.98
C GLY A 265 -10.76 3.39 -3.57
N GLY A 266 -11.76 2.51 -3.68
CA GLY A 266 -11.61 1.08 -3.43
C GLY A 266 -10.65 0.38 -4.41
N ALA A 267 -10.66 0.77 -5.68
CA ALA A 267 -9.74 0.24 -6.69
C ALA A 267 -8.30 0.69 -6.42
N ILE A 268 -8.08 1.96 -6.05
CA ILE A 268 -6.76 2.49 -5.67
C ILE A 268 -6.16 1.71 -4.50
N MET A 269 -6.98 1.28 -3.54
CA MET A 269 -6.51 0.49 -2.40
C MET A 269 -5.96 -0.89 -2.78
N LEU A 270 -6.31 -1.45 -3.95
CA LEU A 270 -5.73 -2.69 -4.46
C LEU A 270 -4.25 -2.55 -4.85
N ILE A 271 -3.76 -1.32 -5.01
CA ILE A 271 -2.34 -1.07 -5.27
C ILE A 271 -1.50 -1.47 -4.04
N TRP A 272 -2.02 -1.32 -2.81
CA TRP A 272 -1.28 -1.67 -1.59
C TRP A 272 -0.88 -3.14 -1.52
N PRO A 273 -1.80 -4.13 -1.62
CA PRO A 273 -1.40 -5.53 -1.55
C PRO A 273 -0.44 -5.93 -2.68
N LEU A 274 -0.56 -5.32 -3.87
CA LEU A 274 0.38 -5.53 -4.97
C LEU A 274 1.78 -4.97 -4.65
N MET A 275 1.88 -3.75 -4.11
CA MET A 275 3.15 -3.17 -3.68
C MET A 275 3.76 -3.96 -2.52
N ASN A 276 2.95 -4.43 -1.57
CA ASN A 276 3.40 -5.27 -0.47
C ASN A 276 3.92 -6.63 -0.96
N ALA A 277 3.31 -7.21 -1.99
CA ALA A 277 3.81 -8.42 -2.63
C ALA A 277 5.16 -8.19 -3.34
N ALA A 278 5.28 -7.11 -4.11
CA ALA A 278 6.53 -6.73 -4.76
C ALA A 278 7.66 -6.50 -3.73
N TYR A 279 7.33 -5.90 -2.58
CA TYR A 279 8.24 -5.76 -1.45
C TYR A 279 8.68 -7.12 -0.90
N LEU A 280 7.75 -8.02 -0.61
CA LEU A 280 8.05 -9.36 -0.11
C LEU A 280 8.94 -10.16 -1.07
N GLU A 281 8.67 -10.05 -2.37
CA GLU A 281 9.50 -10.64 -3.41
C GLU A 281 10.92 -10.09 -3.36
N THR A 282 11.06 -8.76 -3.26
CA THR A 282 12.33 -8.06 -3.13
C THR A 282 13.10 -8.48 -1.86
N MET A 283 12.41 -8.61 -0.72
CA MET A 283 13.03 -9.05 0.53
C MET A 283 13.41 -10.54 0.55
N SER A 284 12.72 -11.39 -0.22
CA SER A 284 13.07 -12.81 -0.37
C SER A 284 14.42 -13.00 -1.09
N LEU A 285 14.83 -12.03 -1.91
CA LEU A 285 16.16 -12.02 -2.54
C LEU A 285 17.27 -11.78 -1.52
N LEU A 286 16.96 -11.10 -0.42
CA LEU A 286 17.92 -10.72 0.61
C LEU A 286 17.96 -11.68 1.79
N THR A 287 16.79 -12.17 2.21
CA THR A 287 16.64 -12.89 3.48
C THR A 287 16.14 -14.33 3.32
N GLY A 288 15.82 -14.74 2.09
CA GLY A 288 15.35 -16.08 1.75
C GLY A 288 13.84 -16.24 1.91
N SER A 289 13.28 -17.22 1.22
CA SER A 289 11.83 -17.51 1.21
C SER A 289 11.36 -18.44 2.34
N GLY A 290 12.28 -19.08 3.08
CA GLY A 290 12.00 -20.26 3.90
C GLY A 290 11.60 -20.01 5.37
N SER A 291 11.47 -18.76 5.82
CA SER A 291 11.04 -18.49 7.20
C SER A 291 9.75 -17.69 7.20
N ALA A 292 8.66 -18.35 7.59
CA ALA A 292 7.35 -17.73 7.78
C ALA A 292 7.50 -16.47 8.66
N SER A 293 7.41 -15.30 8.04
CA SER A 293 7.22 -14.03 8.74
C SER A 293 5.73 -13.72 8.79
N ALA A 294 5.29 -12.98 9.80
CA ALA A 294 3.91 -12.50 9.87
C ALA A 294 3.49 -11.84 8.54
N TYR A 295 4.39 -11.09 7.89
CA TYR A 295 4.18 -10.50 6.58
C TYR A 295 3.89 -11.54 5.48
N THR A 296 4.65 -12.63 5.39
CA THR A 296 4.42 -13.67 4.36
C THR A 296 3.11 -14.43 4.53
N VAL A 297 2.63 -14.61 5.77
CA VAL A 297 1.38 -15.33 6.05
C VAL A 297 0.16 -14.42 5.94
N VAL A 298 0.28 -13.17 6.40
CA VAL A 298 -0.83 -12.21 6.45
C VAL A 298 -1.06 -11.56 5.08
N ALA A 299 -0.02 -11.35 4.27
CA ALA A 299 -0.16 -10.65 2.99
C ALA A 299 -1.20 -11.27 2.02
N PRO A 300 -1.26 -12.59 1.80
CA PRO A 300 -2.28 -13.20 0.95
C PRO A 300 -3.71 -13.00 1.50
N LEU A 301 -3.88 -13.10 2.82
CA LEU A 301 -5.18 -12.91 3.47
C LEU A 301 -5.66 -11.46 3.33
N VAL A 302 -4.76 -10.49 3.51
CA VAL A 302 -5.08 -9.07 3.34
C VAL A 302 -5.37 -8.76 1.87
N ALA A 303 -4.60 -9.30 0.94
CA ALA A 303 -4.86 -9.15 -0.49
C ALA A 303 -6.23 -9.69 -0.89
N LEU A 304 -6.59 -10.89 -0.40
CA LEU A 304 -7.91 -11.48 -0.63
C LEU A 304 -9.02 -10.64 0.00
N GLY A 305 -8.83 -10.19 1.24
CA GLY A 305 -9.78 -9.34 1.94
C GLY A 305 -10.07 -8.02 1.19
N PHE A 306 -9.02 -7.34 0.73
CA PHE A 306 -9.14 -6.12 -0.08
C PHE A 306 -9.74 -6.41 -1.45
N GLY A 307 -9.37 -7.51 -2.12
CA GLY A 307 -9.95 -7.93 -3.39
C GLY A 307 -11.47 -8.16 -3.29
N ALA A 308 -11.90 -8.95 -2.32
CA ALA A 308 -13.32 -9.20 -2.05
C ALA A 308 -14.07 -7.90 -1.70
N TRP A 309 -13.45 -7.03 -0.91
CA TRP A 309 -14.01 -5.73 -0.55
C TRP A 309 -14.17 -4.77 -1.74
N THR A 310 -13.16 -4.65 -2.62
CA THR A 310 -13.27 -3.81 -3.81
C THR A 310 -14.37 -4.32 -4.73
N LEU A 311 -14.52 -5.64 -4.89
CA LEU A 311 -15.64 -6.22 -5.60
C LEU A 311 -16.98 -5.82 -4.97
N LEU A 312 -17.11 -5.86 -3.63
CA LEU A 312 -18.33 -5.40 -2.94
C LEU A 312 -18.66 -3.93 -3.25
N LEU A 313 -17.66 -3.05 -3.29
CA LEU A 313 -17.86 -1.64 -3.62
C LEU A 313 -18.26 -1.42 -5.08
N VAL A 314 -17.65 -2.16 -6.00
CA VAL A 314 -18.03 -2.16 -7.42
C VAL A 314 -19.48 -2.66 -7.56
N PHE A 315 -19.85 -3.76 -6.92
CA PHE A 315 -21.24 -4.25 -6.92
C PHE A 315 -22.23 -3.25 -6.30
N PHE A 316 -21.82 -2.56 -5.23
CA PHE A 316 -22.62 -1.50 -4.63
C PHE A 316 -22.91 -0.38 -5.63
N HIS A 317 -21.90 0.06 -6.39
CA HIS A 317 -22.03 1.05 -7.44
C HIS A 317 -22.84 0.55 -8.65
N LEU A 318 -22.57 -0.65 -9.15
CA LEU A 318 -23.24 -1.17 -10.35
C LEU A 318 -24.74 -1.39 -10.16
N ARG A 319 -25.18 -1.68 -8.94
CA ARG A 319 -26.60 -1.83 -8.62
C ARG A 319 -27.39 -0.50 -8.69
N SER A 320 -26.75 0.64 -8.98
CA SER A 320 -27.47 1.88 -9.35
C SER A 320 -27.69 2.05 -10.85
N TYR A 321 -27.15 1.18 -11.70
CA TYR A 321 -27.29 1.24 -13.16
C TYR A 321 -28.30 0.21 -13.70
N PRO A 322 -28.89 0.45 -14.89
CA PRO A 322 -29.76 -0.53 -15.55
C PRO A 322 -29.02 -1.84 -15.88
N SER A 323 -29.77 -2.95 -15.96
CA SER A 323 -29.28 -4.33 -15.96
C SER A 323 -28.20 -4.65 -17.01
N GLN A 324 -28.23 -4.00 -18.18
CA GLN A 324 -27.25 -4.21 -19.27
C GLN A 324 -25.82 -3.80 -18.86
N ILE A 325 -25.67 -2.67 -18.16
CA ILE A 325 -24.38 -2.15 -17.70
C ILE A 325 -23.85 -2.99 -16.52
N GLU A 326 -24.75 -3.49 -15.68
CA GLU A 326 -24.40 -4.39 -14.58
C GLU A 326 -23.76 -5.69 -15.09
N TYR A 327 -24.29 -6.29 -16.17
CA TYR A 327 -23.72 -7.49 -16.77
C TYR A 327 -22.36 -7.23 -17.42
N ALA A 328 -22.21 -6.15 -18.19
CA ALA A 328 -20.95 -5.80 -18.83
C ALA A 328 -19.83 -5.56 -17.81
N ALA A 329 -20.13 -4.88 -16.70
CA ALA A 329 -19.15 -4.62 -15.66
C ALA A 329 -18.82 -5.86 -14.80
N LYS A 330 -19.77 -6.79 -14.60
CA LYS A 330 -19.50 -8.10 -13.99
C LYS A 330 -18.51 -8.91 -14.81
N ILE A 331 -18.73 -8.96 -16.13
CA ILE A 331 -17.84 -9.67 -17.06
C ILE A 331 -16.47 -8.98 -17.09
N GLY A 332 -16.43 -7.65 -17.19
CA GLY A 332 -15.19 -6.87 -17.14
C GLY A 332 -14.41 -7.08 -15.84
N GLY A 333 -15.09 -7.12 -14.69
CA GLY A 333 -14.48 -7.42 -13.39
C GLY A 333 -13.90 -8.82 -13.31
N PHE A 334 -14.58 -9.82 -13.86
CA PHE A 334 -14.07 -11.20 -13.93
C PHE A 334 -12.82 -11.29 -14.83
N ILE A 335 -12.85 -10.66 -16.00
CA ILE A 335 -11.70 -10.61 -16.92
C ILE A 335 -10.51 -9.89 -16.25
N ALA A 336 -10.74 -8.75 -15.60
CA ALA A 336 -9.69 -8.02 -14.89
C ALA A 336 -9.09 -8.85 -13.75
N ALA A 337 -9.92 -9.56 -12.98
CA ALA A 337 -9.44 -10.46 -11.93
C ALA A 337 -8.63 -11.63 -12.51
N ALA A 338 -9.10 -12.24 -13.60
CA ALA A 338 -8.39 -13.31 -14.29
C ALA A 338 -7.02 -12.83 -14.82
N VAL A 339 -6.98 -11.67 -15.50
CA VAL A 339 -5.74 -11.05 -15.95
C VAL A 339 -4.80 -10.76 -14.78
N GLY A 340 -5.32 -10.22 -13.68
CA GLY A 340 -4.53 -9.96 -12.47
C GLY A 340 -3.90 -11.22 -11.87
N VAL A 341 -4.60 -12.36 -11.89
CA VAL A 341 -4.07 -13.65 -11.42
C VAL A 341 -3.05 -14.22 -12.42
N PHE A 342 -3.39 -14.25 -13.71
CA PHE A 342 -2.52 -14.84 -14.74
C PHE A 342 -1.25 -14.03 -15.01
N ARG A 343 -1.27 -12.72 -14.74
CA ARG A 343 -0.14 -11.80 -14.93
C ARG A 343 0.42 -11.29 -13.61
N TYR A 344 0.17 -11.98 -12.51
CA TYR A 344 0.58 -11.55 -11.18
C TYR A 344 2.09 -11.25 -11.11
N ASP A 345 2.93 -12.17 -11.57
CA ASP A 345 4.40 -12.01 -11.55
C ASP A 345 4.87 -10.87 -12.47
N GLU A 346 4.18 -10.60 -13.58
CA GLU A 346 4.50 -9.47 -14.46
C GLU A 346 4.13 -8.14 -13.80
N ILE A 347 2.99 -8.08 -13.12
CA ILE A 347 2.53 -6.90 -12.39
C ILE A 347 3.46 -6.61 -11.21
N THR A 348 3.84 -7.62 -10.41
CA THR A 348 4.75 -7.41 -9.27
C THR A 348 6.14 -6.99 -9.74
N ASN A 349 6.67 -7.59 -10.81
CA ASN A 349 7.95 -7.17 -11.40
C ASN A 349 7.90 -5.74 -11.94
N TYR A 350 6.82 -5.37 -12.64
CA TYR A 350 6.62 -4.00 -13.13
C TYR A 350 6.57 -3.00 -11.97
N LEU A 351 5.83 -3.31 -10.90
CA LEU A 351 5.76 -2.48 -9.71
C LEU A 351 7.11 -2.39 -9.00
N ALA A 352 7.84 -3.49 -8.86
CA ALA A 352 9.20 -3.48 -8.28
C ALA A 352 10.16 -2.57 -9.05
N ARG A 353 10.04 -2.54 -10.39
CA ARG A 353 10.86 -1.71 -11.29
C ARG A 353 10.46 -0.23 -11.27
N THR A 354 9.18 0.09 -11.13
CA THR A 354 8.67 1.47 -11.32
C THR A 354 8.39 2.20 -10.01
N LEU A 355 7.81 1.50 -9.03
CA LEU A 355 7.39 2.05 -7.73
C LEU A 355 8.14 1.39 -6.55
N GLY A 356 8.81 0.26 -6.77
CA GLY A 356 9.64 -0.46 -5.80
C GLY A 356 11.11 -0.02 -5.85
N VAL A 357 12.03 -0.95 -5.60
CA VAL A 357 13.48 -0.68 -5.52
C VAL A 357 14.10 -0.06 -6.79
N GLY A 358 13.48 -0.25 -7.97
CA GLY A 358 13.88 0.39 -9.22
C GLY A 358 13.36 1.81 -9.44
N GLY A 359 12.47 2.28 -8.55
CA GLY A 359 11.74 3.53 -8.72
C GLY A 359 12.63 4.76 -8.82
N GLY A 360 12.30 5.61 -9.80
CA GLY A 360 12.92 6.92 -10.02
C GLY A 360 12.29 8.04 -9.16
N PRO A 361 12.68 9.31 -9.36
CA PRO A 361 12.07 10.44 -8.66
C PRO A 361 10.67 10.80 -9.18
N VAL A 362 10.29 10.33 -10.37
CA VAL A 362 9.02 10.69 -11.03
C VAL A 362 7.77 10.40 -10.19
N PRO A 363 7.60 9.21 -9.57
CA PRO A 363 6.47 8.96 -8.68
C PRO A 363 6.42 9.91 -7.48
N ILE A 364 7.59 10.30 -6.96
CA ILE A 364 7.73 11.22 -5.82
C ILE A 364 7.38 12.66 -6.24
N ILE A 365 7.70 13.06 -7.47
CA ILE A 365 7.35 14.38 -8.02
C ILE A 365 5.85 14.47 -8.29
N VAL A 366 5.27 13.49 -8.99
CA VAL A 366 3.82 13.41 -9.22
C VAL A 366 3.08 13.42 -7.88
N PHE A 367 3.63 12.75 -6.88
CA PHE A 367 3.12 12.70 -5.53
C PHE A 367 3.16 14.07 -4.81
N THR A 368 4.28 14.78 -4.83
CA THR A 368 4.42 16.09 -4.19
C THR A 368 3.46 17.11 -4.82
N VAL A 369 3.33 17.06 -6.15
CA VAL A 369 2.40 17.92 -6.90
C VAL A 369 0.94 17.58 -6.56
N GLY A 370 0.58 16.30 -6.49
CA GLY A 370 -0.77 15.87 -6.15
C GLY A 370 -1.20 16.25 -4.74
N VAL A 371 -0.32 16.07 -3.74
CA VAL A 371 -0.57 16.49 -2.35
C VAL A 371 -0.63 18.02 -2.26
N GLY A 372 0.29 18.73 -2.90
CA GLY A 372 0.29 20.19 -2.95
C GLY A 372 -0.99 20.75 -3.55
N ALA A 373 -1.47 20.17 -4.66
CA ALA A 373 -2.72 20.56 -5.31
C ALA A 373 -3.94 20.31 -4.41
N LEU A 374 -3.98 19.21 -3.65
CA LEU A 374 -5.08 18.92 -2.74
C LEU A 374 -5.07 19.84 -1.50
N ILE A 375 -3.90 20.10 -0.93
CA ILE A 375 -3.79 21.06 0.19
C ILE A 375 -4.23 22.45 -0.29
N LEU A 376 -3.81 22.85 -1.49
CA LEU A 376 -4.20 24.11 -2.09
C LEU A 376 -5.72 24.17 -2.35
N SER A 377 -6.34 23.09 -2.86
CA SER A 377 -7.79 23.06 -3.10
C SER A 377 -8.59 23.16 -1.79
N ILE A 378 -8.11 22.53 -0.71
CA ILE A 378 -8.71 22.64 0.63
C ILE A 378 -8.57 24.04 1.20
N LEU A 379 -7.39 24.67 1.07
CA LEU A 379 -7.14 26.02 1.60
C LEU A 379 -7.87 27.12 0.83
N VAL A 380 -8.01 26.97 -0.50
CA VAL A 380 -8.66 27.95 -1.37
C VAL A 380 -10.18 27.68 -1.46
N GLY A 381 -10.67 26.54 -0.98
CA GLY A 381 -12.09 26.20 -1.00
C GLY A 381 -12.63 25.81 -2.38
N PHE A 382 -11.74 25.41 -3.30
CA PHE A 382 -12.13 24.88 -4.60
C PHE A 382 -12.68 23.47 -4.41
N ASP A 383 -13.96 23.26 -4.71
CA ASP A 383 -14.55 21.92 -4.78
C ASP A 383 -14.05 21.25 -6.07
N PRO A 384 -13.19 20.21 -6.01
CA PRO A 384 -12.61 19.58 -7.20
C PRO A 384 -13.66 18.92 -8.12
N THR A 385 -14.92 18.83 -7.68
CA THR A 385 -16.05 18.38 -8.51
C THR A 385 -16.60 19.43 -9.46
N ASP A 386 -16.17 20.70 -9.37
CA ASP A 386 -16.59 21.77 -10.29
C ASP A 386 -15.82 21.80 -11.62
N ILE A 387 -14.87 20.87 -11.82
CA ILE A 387 -14.22 20.68 -13.11
C ILE A 387 -15.24 20.04 -14.07
N LYS A 388 -16.02 20.89 -14.73
CA LYS A 388 -16.70 20.53 -15.97
C LYS A 388 -15.62 20.27 -17.01
N LEU A 389 -15.30 19.00 -17.24
CA LEU A 389 -14.70 18.59 -18.50
C LEU A 389 -15.66 19.06 -19.59
N GLY A 390 -15.25 20.08 -20.34
CA GLY A 390 -16.11 20.72 -21.33
C GLY A 390 -16.65 19.66 -22.28
N ASP A 391 -17.97 19.49 -22.29
CA ASP A 391 -18.66 18.98 -23.46
C ASP A 391 -18.25 19.90 -24.61
N GLY A 392 -17.69 19.30 -25.65
CA GLY A 392 -17.21 20.01 -26.83
C GLY A 392 -18.31 20.87 -27.42
N ASP A 393 -17.89 22.03 -27.91
CA ASP A 393 -18.72 23.05 -28.53
C ASP A 393 -19.56 22.48 -29.69
N ASP A 394 -20.82 22.13 -29.41
CA ASP A 394 -21.88 22.10 -30.42
C ASP A 394 -22.49 23.50 -30.50
N GLU A 395 -21.84 24.40 -31.23
CA GLU A 395 -22.53 25.57 -31.77
C GLU A 395 -21.97 25.98 -33.14
N LYS A 396 -22.92 26.06 -34.10
CA LYS A 396 -22.90 26.79 -35.39
C LYS A 396 -22.52 26.02 -36.66
N ALA A 397 -23.55 25.38 -37.22
CA ALA A 397 -23.76 25.39 -38.68
C ALA A 397 -25.26 25.49 -38.99
N GLU A 398 -25.86 26.64 -38.67
CA GLU A 398 -27.18 27.03 -39.17
C GLU A 398 -27.07 28.47 -39.71
N THR A 399 -26.68 28.61 -40.97
CA THR A 399 -27.05 29.71 -41.88
C THR A 399 -26.54 29.40 -43.28
N ALA A 400 -27.38 28.83 -44.15
CA ALA A 400 -27.39 29.07 -45.60
C ALA A 400 -28.58 28.32 -46.22
N GLY A 401 -29.73 28.99 -46.29
CA GLY A 401 -30.91 28.50 -46.99
C GLY A 401 -31.96 29.60 -47.10
N GLY A 402 -31.89 30.39 -48.17
CA GLY A 402 -32.84 31.46 -48.46
C GLY A 402 -32.39 32.34 -49.62
N ASP A 403 -32.35 31.77 -50.82
CA ASP A 403 -33.02 32.27 -52.04
C ASP A 403 -32.83 31.28 -53.20
#